data_AF-W1NTV6-F1
#
_entry.id   AF-W1NTV6-F1
#
_cell.length_a   1.000
_cell.length_b   1.000
_cell.length_c   1.000
_cell.angle_alpha   90.00
_cell.angle_beta   90.00
_cell.angle_gamma   90.00
#
_symmetry.space_group_name_H-M   'P 1'
#
loop_
_entity.id
_entity.type
_entity.pdbx_description
1 polymer ?
#
loop_
_entity_poly.entity_id
_entity_poly.type
_entity_poly.pdbx_seq_one_letter_code
_entity_poly.pdbx_strand_id
1 'polypeptide(L)'
;MKDRSGQSQTKEFDESLNSEVQNKSSLMRDEREWIRFTQVVRKKDYISLERINGKLVNIVKGLELHTCVFNATEQKTIVDYVYSLQEMGRKNELRERTYSQPRKWMRGKGRVTMQFGCCYNYAVDKNGNPPGIIRNEEVDPIPPLFKTMIKTMVRWHVLPTDCIPNSCIVNIYEEGDCIPPHIDHHDFVRPFCTVSFLSECNIVFGANLKIVGPGDFAGSFSIPLPVGSVLILNGNSADVAKHSVPGVLAKRISITFRKMDPWKIPNNFSSDPDLCNIQPLH
;
A
#
# COMPACT_ATOMS: atom_id res chain seq x y z
N MET A 1 10.84 -14.76 -66.58
CA MET A 1 10.00 -14.16 -65.52
C MET A 1 9.84 -15.21 -64.42
N LYS A 2 10.47 -15.03 -63.25
CA LYS A 2 10.26 -15.87 -62.06
C LYS A 2 9.80 -14.97 -60.93
N ASP A 3 8.81 -15.47 -60.20
CA ASP A 3 7.91 -14.79 -59.28
C ASP A 3 8.60 -13.98 -58.18
N ARG A 4 8.30 -12.67 -58.14
CA ARG A 4 8.56 -11.78 -56.98
C ARG A 4 7.28 -11.46 -56.18
N SER A 5 6.11 -11.96 -56.60
CA SER A 5 4.82 -11.71 -55.95
C SER A 5 4.58 -12.58 -54.70
N GLY A 6 5.19 -13.77 -54.63
CA GLY A 6 4.95 -14.73 -53.54
C GLY A 6 5.60 -14.39 -52.19
N GLN A 7 6.65 -13.56 -52.15
CA GLN A 7 7.35 -13.17 -50.91
C GLN A 7 6.75 -11.96 -50.20
N SER A 8 6.03 -11.09 -50.92
CA SER A 8 5.36 -9.92 -50.31
C SER A 8 4.05 -10.34 -49.63
N GLN A 9 3.30 -11.24 -50.27
CA GLN A 9 2.04 -11.74 -49.74
C GLN A 9 2.21 -12.60 -48.48
N THR A 10 3.29 -13.37 -48.36
CA THR A 10 3.56 -14.17 -47.15
C THR A 10 3.91 -13.30 -45.94
N LYS A 11 4.65 -12.20 -46.14
CA LYS A 11 4.95 -11.24 -45.05
C LYS A 11 3.72 -10.48 -44.58
N GLU A 12 2.86 -10.03 -45.49
CA GLU A 12 1.60 -9.36 -45.15
C GLU A 12 0.63 -10.31 -44.42
N PHE A 13 0.60 -11.59 -44.80
CA PHE A 13 -0.22 -12.60 -44.13
C PHE A 13 0.29 -12.89 -42.71
N ASP A 14 1.61 -13.03 -42.52
CA ASP A 14 2.22 -13.27 -41.21
C ASP A 14 2.08 -12.06 -40.27
N GLU A 15 2.17 -10.82 -40.78
CA GLU A 15 1.90 -9.60 -40.01
C GLU A 15 0.42 -9.49 -39.60
N SER A 16 -0.50 -9.82 -40.51
CA SER A 16 -1.94 -9.86 -40.22
C SER A 16 -2.26 -10.89 -39.14
N LEU A 17 -1.72 -12.11 -39.25
CA LEU A 17 -1.95 -13.18 -38.28
C LEU A 17 -1.38 -12.83 -36.89
N ASN A 18 -0.18 -12.23 -36.85
CA ASN A 18 0.41 -11.74 -35.60
C ASN A 18 -0.43 -10.62 -34.96
N SER A 19 -1.00 -9.72 -35.77
CA SER A 19 -1.87 -8.64 -35.28
C SER A 19 -3.19 -9.18 -34.70
N GLU A 20 -3.79 -10.20 -35.32
CA GLU A 20 -5.01 -10.86 -34.84
C GLU A 20 -4.76 -11.63 -33.53
N VAL A 21 -3.64 -12.34 -33.44
CA VAL A 21 -3.24 -13.05 -32.22
C VAL A 21 -3.00 -12.08 -31.07
N GLN A 22 -2.31 -10.96 -31.31
CA GLN A 22 -2.10 -9.91 -30.32
C GLN A 22 -3.42 -9.29 -29.87
N ASN A 23 -4.30 -8.93 -30.81
CA ASN A 23 -5.62 -8.38 -30.50
C ASN A 23 -6.48 -9.33 -29.68
N LYS A 24 -6.55 -10.62 -30.06
CA LYS A 24 -7.28 -11.63 -29.31
C LYS A 24 -6.71 -11.82 -27.90
N SER A 25 -5.38 -11.79 -27.76
CA SER A 25 -4.73 -11.89 -26.45
C SER A 25 -5.03 -10.66 -25.56
N SER A 26 -5.12 -9.47 -26.14
CA SER A 26 -5.48 -8.24 -25.43
C SER A 26 -6.93 -8.27 -24.97
N LEU A 27 -7.87 -8.62 -25.85
CA LEU A 27 -9.29 -8.74 -25.52
C LEU A 27 -9.52 -9.74 -24.38
N MET A 28 -8.87 -10.91 -24.43
CA MET A 28 -8.95 -11.89 -23.35
C MET A 28 -8.33 -11.40 -22.04
N ARG A 29 -7.29 -10.55 -22.11
CA ARG A 29 -6.68 -9.95 -20.92
C ARG A 29 -7.63 -8.93 -20.28
N ASP A 30 -8.27 -8.10 -21.09
CA ASP A 30 -9.23 -7.09 -20.64
C ASP A 30 -10.48 -7.73 -20.05
N GLU A 31 -11.00 -8.81 -20.66
CA GLU A 31 -12.11 -9.60 -20.09
C GLU A 31 -11.75 -10.22 -18.73
N ARG A 32 -10.53 -10.79 -18.60
CA ARG A 32 -10.06 -11.34 -17.32
C ARG A 32 -9.89 -10.26 -16.26
N GLU A 33 -9.38 -9.08 -16.64
CA GLU A 33 -9.28 -7.93 -15.74
C GLU A 33 -10.68 -7.50 -15.28
N TRP A 34 -11.64 -7.40 -16.21
CA TRP A 34 -13.02 -7.02 -15.93
C TRP A 34 -13.72 -7.98 -14.97
N ILE A 35 -13.61 -9.30 -15.21
CA ILE A 35 -14.17 -10.32 -14.32
C ILE A 35 -13.62 -10.16 -12.91
N ARG A 36 -12.31 -9.92 -12.76
CA ARG A 36 -11.71 -9.71 -11.45
C ARG A 36 -12.13 -8.39 -10.81
N PHE A 37 -12.24 -7.33 -11.58
CA PHE A 37 -12.71 -6.03 -11.11
C PHE A 37 -14.14 -6.12 -10.51
N THR A 38 -15.03 -6.86 -11.17
CA THR A 38 -16.41 -7.07 -10.68
C THR A 38 -16.50 -7.94 -9.42
N GLN A 39 -15.47 -8.74 -9.12
CA GLN A 39 -15.39 -9.54 -7.90
C GLN A 39 -14.92 -8.74 -6.67
N VAL A 40 -14.42 -7.52 -6.85
CA VAL A 40 -13.95 -6.69 -5.73
C VAL A 40 -15.13 -6.32 -4.83
N VAL A 41 -15.09 -6.77 -3.58
CA VAL A 41 -16.09 -6.44 -2.56
C VAL A 41 -15.64 -5.19 -1.82
N ARG A 42 -16.55 -4.23 -1.64
CA ARG A 42 -16.26 -2.91 -1.06
C ARG A 42 -17.22 -2.64 0.09
N LYS A 43 -16.69 -2.36 1.27
CA LYS A 43 -17.47 -1.93 2.43
C LYS A 43 -17.01 -0.54 2.86
N LYS A 44 -17.95 0.41 2.98
CA LYS A 44 -17.67 1.85 3.19
C LYS A 44 -18.52 2.50 4.29
N ASP A 45 -19.51 1.80 4.80
CA ASP A 45 -20.56 2.28 5.69
C ASP A 45 -20.24 2.03 7.18
N TYR A 46 -18.97 2.20 7.56
CA TYR A 46 -18.54 2.00 8.94
C TYR A 46 -18.99 3.13 9.86
N ILE A 47 -19.47 2.76 11.05
CA ILE A 47 -19.95 3.68 12.08
C ILE A 47 -19.32 3.31 13.42
N SER A 48 -18.61 4.26 14.02
CA SER A 48 -18.22 4.24 15.43
C SER A 48 -18.34 5.65 15.98
N LEU A 49 -19.28 5.84 16.89
CA LEU A 49 -19.63 7.15 17.42
C LEU A 49 -18.90 7.39 18.74
N GLU A 50 -18.06 8.42 18.80
CA GLU A 50 -17.48 8.92 20.05
C GLU A 50 -17.92 10.35 20.32
N ARG A 51 -17.94 10.73 21.61
CA ARG A 51 -18.21 12.11 22.00
C ARG A 51 -16.90 12.90 22.03
N ILE A 52 -16.75 13.85 21.11
CA ILE A 52 -15.57 14.73 20.99
C ILE A 52 -16.05 16.17 21.16
N ASN A 53 -15.51 16.89 22.14
CA ASN A 53 -15.90 18.27 22.45
C ASN A 53 -17.43 18.45 22.58
N GLY A 54 -18.08 17.50 23.26
CA GLY A 54 -19.54 17.50 23.50
C GLY A 54 -20.40 17.05 22.31
N LYS A 55 -19.84 16.88 21.10
CA LYS A 55 -20.56 16.44 19.91
C LYS A 55 -20.34 14.96 19.63
N LEU A 56 -21.37 14.28 19.14
CA LEU A 56 -21.26 12.90 18.67
C LEU A 56 -20.65 12.89 17.26
N VAL A 57 -19.51 12.23 17.11
CA VAL A 57 -18.73 12.20 15.86
C VAL A 57 -18.52 10.75 15.43
N ASN A 58 -18.83 10.43 14.17
CA ASN A 58 -18.39 9.16 13.58
C ASN A 58 -16.89 9.22 13.32
N ILE A 59 -16.10 8.64 14.22
CA ILE A 59 -14.63 8.71 14.17
C ILE A 59 -14.05 7.90 13.02
N VAL A 60 -14.79 6.94 12.46
CA VAL A 60 -14.34 6.11 11.32
C VAL A 60 -15.01 6.52 10.01
N LYS A 61 -15.63 7.71 9.95
CA LYS A 61 -16.17 8.26 8.70
C LYS A 61 -15.05 8.39 7.66
N GLY A 62 -15.22 7.77 6.50
CA GLY A 62 -14.24 7.73 5.41
C GLY A 62 -13.37 6.47 5.42
N LEU A 63 -13.57 5.54 6.36
CA LEU A 63 -12.95 4.22 6.33
C LEU A 63 -13.59 3.34 5.24
N GLU A 64 -12.77 2.64 4.47
CA GLU A 64 -13.25 1.62 3.53
C GLU A 64 -12.42 0.34 3.66
N LEU A 65 -13.05 -0.82 3.52
CA LEU A 65 -12.37 -2.11 3.40
C LEU A 65 -12.75 -2.75 2.07
N HIS A 66 -11.74 -3.05 1.26
CA HIS A 66 -11.90 -3.72 -0.02
C HIS A 66 -11.27 -5.11 0.06
N THR A 67 -11.97 -6.13 -0.38
CA THR A 67 -11.47 -7.51 -0.46
C THR A 67 -11.55 -8.02 -1.89
N CYS A 68 -10.86 -9.14 -2.17
CA CYS A 68 -10.74 -9.70 -3.52
C CYS A 68 -10.06 -8.78 -4.55
N VAL A 69 -9.26 -7.80 -4.09
CA VAL A 69 -8.45 -6.94 -4.97
C VAL A 69 -7.29 -7.74 -5.57
N PHE A 70 -6.55 -8.46 -4.72
CA PHE A 70 -5.45 -9.34 -5.14
C PHE A 70 -5.85 -10.80 -4.94
N ASN A 71 -5.69 -11.62 -5.98
CA ASN A 71 -5.97 -13.06 -5.89
C ASN A 71 -4.83 -13.82 -5.19
N ALA A 72 -5.03 -15.10 -4.89
CA ALA A 72 -4.05 -15.90 -4.15
C ALA A 72 -2.66 -15.97 -4.83
N THR A 73 -2.63 -16.04 -6.17
CA THR A 73 -1.37 -16.06 -6.95
C THR A 73 -0.63 -14.74 -6.80
N GLU A 74 -1.30 -13.61 -6.97
CA GLU A 74 -0.69 -12.29 -6.79
C GLU A 74 -0.24 -12.05 -5.35
N GLN A 75 -1.06 -12.47 -4.37
CA GLN A 75 -0.68 -12.39 -2.96
C GLN A 75 0.63 -13.13 -2.71
N LYS A 76 0.77 -14.36 -3.25
CA LYS A 76 2.02 -15.12 -3.16
C LYS A 76 3.18 -14.39 -3.83
N THR A 77 3.00 -13.91 -5.07
CA THR A 77 4.04 -13.16 -5.79
C THR A 77 4.49 -11.90 -5.04
N ILE A 78 3.56 -11.15 -4.45
CA ILE A 78 3.85 -9.95 -3.66
C ILE A 78 4.62 -10.31 -2.39
N VAL A 79 4.21 -11.36 -1.69
CA VAL A 79 4.90 -11.86 -0.50
C VAL A 79 6.33 -12.30 -0.82
N ASP A 80 6.52 -13.11 -1.87
CA ASP A 80 7.83 -13.57 -2.30
C ASP A 80 8.74 -12.38 -2.65
N TYR A 81 8.18 -11.36 -3.30
CA TYR A 81 8.91 -10.14 -3.65
C TYR A 81 9.27 -9.28 -2.43
N VAL A 82 8.39 -9.18 -1.43
CA VAL A 82 8.72 -8.52 -0.16
C VAL A 82 9.89 -9.22 0.53
N TYR A 83 9.94 -10.55 0.50
CA TYR A 83 11.08 -11.29 1.06
C TYR A 83 12.37 -11.11 0.26
N SER A 84 12.30 -11.02 -1.08
CA SER A 84 13.51 -10.69 -1.86
C SER A 84 14.04 -9.29 -1.53
N LEU A 85 13.16 -8.30 -1.35
CA LEU A 85 13.54 -6.96 -0.91
C LEU A 85 14.15 -6.97 0.50
N GLN A 86 13.59 -7.78 1.42
CA GLN A 86 14.16 -7.95 2.74
C GLN A 86 15.59 -8.51 2.67
N GLU A 87 15.84 -9.48 1.80
CA GLU A 87 17.15 -10.10 1.63
C GLU A 87 18.17 -9.12 1.01
N MET A 88 17.76 -8.34 0.01
CA MET A 88 18.58 -7.24 -0.53
C MET A 88 18.95 -6.24 0.57
N GLY A 89 17.99 -5.89 1.43
CA GLY A 89 18.23 -5.02 2.58
C GLY A 89 19.25 -5.60 3.56
N ARG A 90 19.22 -6.90 3.85
CA ARG A 90 20.22 -7.57 4.69
C ARG A 90 21.61 -7.60 4.07
N LYS A 91 21.69 -7.63 2.74
CA LYS A 91 22.95 -7.58 1.98
C LYS A 91 23.47 -6.16 1.74
N ASN A 92 22.77 -5.13 2.22
CA ASN A 92 23.06 -3.72 1.95
C ASN A 92 23.04 -3.37 0.46
N GLU A 93 22.17 -4.03 -0.31
CA GLU A 93 21.94 -3.75 -1.74
C GLU A 93 20.86 -2.68 -1.96
N LEU A 94 20.23 -2.22 -0.87
CA LEU A 94 19.29 -1.09 -0.84
C LEU A 94 19.99 0.14 -0.25
N ARG A 95 19.48 1.34 -0.55
CA ARG A 95 19.95 2.59 0.06
C ARG A 95 19.82 2.53 1.58
N GLU A 96 20.70 3.24 2.28
CA GLU A 96 20.86 3.18 3.73
C GLU A 96 19.54 3.38 4.51
N ARG A 97 18.70 4.32 4.06
CA ARG A 97 17.44 4.66 4.72
C ARG A 97 16.25 3.82 4.26
N THR A 98 16.44 2.96 3.25
CA THR A 98 15.38 2.10 2.69
C THR A 98 15.06 0.97 3.66
N TYR A 99 16.05 0.37 4.32
CA TYR A 99 15.88 -0.86 5.10
C TYR A 99 16.25 -0.67 6.57
N SER A 100 15.40 -1.15 7.48
CA SER A 100 15.68 -1.18 8.91
C SER A 100 15.15 -2.45 9.55
N GLN A 101 16.03 -3.22 10.19
CA GLN A 101 15.69 -4.39 11.00
C GLN A 101 16.30 -4.24 12.40
N PRO A 102 15.59 -3.63 13.36
CA PRO A 102 16.07 -3.52 14.74
C PRO A 102 16.10 -4.89 15.42
N ARG A 103 17.08 -5.12 16.30
CA ARG A 103 17.12 -6.32 17.13
C ARG A 103 15.92 -6.33 18.09
N LYS A 104 15.16 -7.43 18.13
CA LYS A 104 14.01 -7.57 19.02
C LYS A 104 14.47 -7.59 20.48
N TRP A 105 14.04 -6.61 21.26
CA TRP A 105 14.37 -6.49 22.69
C TRP A 105 13.14 -6.37 23.60
N MET A 106 11.97 -6.06 23.04
CA MET A 106 10.67 -6.14 23.72
C MET A 106 9.53 -6.35 22.70
N ARG A 107 8.34 -6.70 23.20
CA ARG A 107 7.12 -6.81 22.38
C ARG A 107 6.84 -5.48 21.66
N GLY A 108 6.61 -5.53 20.35
CA GLY A 108 6.40 -4.33 19.54
C GLY A 108 7.67 -3.61 19.06
N LYS A 109 8.86 -4.11 19.38
CA LYS A 109 10.15 -3.50 19.03
C LYS A 109 11.09 -4.50 18.34
N GLY A 110 10.67 -5.04 17.20
CA GLY A 110 11.48 -5.96 16.39
C GLY A 110 11.13 -5.99 14.90
N ARG A 111 10.25 -5.09 14.45
CA ARG A 111 9.65 -5.14 13.13
C ARG A 111 10.62 -4.71 12.04
N VAL A 112 10.71 -5.49 10.96
CA VAL A 112 11.41 -5.07 9.75
C VAL A 112 10.59 -4.02 9.04
N THR A 113 11.25 -2.94 8.63
CA THR A 113 10.62 -1.80 7.97
C THR A 113 11.39 -1.48 6.69
N MET A 114 10.67 -1.34 5.57
CA MET A 114 11.26 -0.92 4.29
C MET A 114 10.49 0.26 3.70
N GLN A 115 11.17 1.37 3.44
CA GLN A 115 10.56 2.61 2.95
C GLN A 115 11.00 2.87 1.51
N PHE A 116 10.04 3.21 0.64
CA PHE A 116 10.31 3.55 -0.76
C PHE A 116 9.64 4.88 -1.12
N GLY A 117 10.24 5.61 -2.06
CA GLY A 117 9.79 6.93 -2.52
C GLY A 117 10.19 8.08 -1.60
N CYS A 118 10.08 7.94 -0.27
CA CYS A 118 10.60 8.92 0.68
C CYS A 118 11.05 8.30 2.01
N CYS A 119 12.02 8.94 2.67
CA CYS A 119 12.37 8.66 4.05
C CYS A 119 11.38 9.36 4.99
N TYR A 120 10.69 8.60 5.83
CA TYR A 120 9.81 9.11 6.86
C TYR A 120 10.27 8.65 8.24
N ASN A 121 10.28 9.59 9.18
CA ASN A 121 10.57 9.31 10.58
C ASN A 121 9.32 9.43 11.44
N TYR A 122 9.13 8.44 12.30
CA TYR A 122 7.93 8.24 13.13
C TYR A 122 7.99 8.97 14.48
N ALA A 123 9.18 9.37 14.91
CA ALA A 123 9.43 9.96 16.21
C ALA A 123 10.41 11.13 16.07
N VAL A 124 10.53 11.94 17.12
CA VAL A 124 11.59 12.95 17.18
C VAL A 124 12.95 12.25 17.07
N ASP A 125 13.80 12.71 16.16
CA ASP A 125 15.13 12.12 15.97
C ASP A 125 16.14 12.57 17.05
N LYS A 126 17.36 12.03 16.98
CA LYS A 126 18.45 12.37 17.92
C LYS A 126 18.88 13.84 17.86
N ASN A 127 18.59 14.52 16.75
CA ASN A 127 18.92 15.92 16.52
C ASN A 127 17.76 16.85 16.91
N GLY A 128 16.65 16.32 17.43
CA GLY A 128 15.47 17.07 17.83
C GLY A 128 14.52 17.41 16.67
N ASN A 129 14.72 16.86 15.47
CA ASN A 129 13.79 17.10 14.36
C ASN A 129 12.46 16.38 14.60
N PRO A 130 11.32 17.02 14.32
CA PRO A 130 10.01 16.41 14.51
C PRO A 130 9.77 15.23 13.56
N PRO A 131 8.78 14.35 13.85
CA PRO A 131 8.30 13.35 12.91
C PRO A 131 7.88 13.99 11.58
N GLY A 132 8.06 13.27 10.47
CA GLY A 132 7.81 13.82 9.15
C GLY A 132 8.67 13.19 8.07
N ILE A 133 8.48 13.66 6.83
CA ILE A 133 9.34 13.30 5.70
C ILE A 133 10.68 14.02 5.86
N ILE A 134 11.77 13.26 5.86
CA ILE A 134 13.12 13.83 5.89
C ILE A 134 13.55 14.13 4.46
N ARG A 135 13.46 15.41 4.06
CA ARG A 135 13.61 15.85 2.67
C ARG A 135 15.00 15.68 2.06
N ASN A 136 16.03 15.51 2.90
CA ASN A 136 17.43 15.35 2.49
C ASN A 136 17.91 13.89 2.54
N GLU A 137 17.07 12.96 2.97
CA GLU A 137 17.42 11.54 3.10
C GLU A 137 16.84 10.76 1.93
N GLU A 138 17.70 9.98 1.26
CA GLU A 138 17.30 9.20 0.09
C GLU A 138 16.94 7.76 0.46
N VAL A 139 15.85 7.28 -0.12
CA VAL A 139 15.43 5.87 -0.11
C VAL A 139 15.25 5.39 -1.54
N ASP A 140 15.16 4.08 -1.74
CA ASP A 140 14.93 3.50 -3.06
C ASP A 140 13.58 3.96 -3.64
N PRO A 141 13.46 4.06 -4.98
CA PRO A 141 12.18 4.35 -5.63
C PRO A 141 11.17 3.21 -5.38
N ILE A 142 9.89 3.46 -5.67
CA ILE A 142 8.86 2.42 -5.55
C ILE A 142 9.22 1.23 -6.45
N PRO A 143 9.35 0.01 -5.90
CA PRO A 143 9.67 -1.19 -6.67
C PRO A 143 8.62 -1.49 -7.76
N PRO A 144 9.03 -2.02 -8.94
CA PRO A 144 8.12 -2.25 -10.07
C PRO A 144 6.83 -3.02 -9.73
N LEU A 145 6.89 -4.07 -8.91
CA LEU A 145 5.70 -4.83 -8.53
C LEU A 145 4.72 -3.97 -7.71
N PHE A 146 5.22 -3.09 -6.86
CA PHE A 146 4.38 -2.19 -6.06
C PHE A 146 3.77 -1.09 -6.94
N LYS A 147 4.45 -0.65 -7.99
CA LYS A 147 3.83 0.22 -9.01
C LYS A 147 2.67 -0.46 -9.70
N THR A 148 2.80 -1.75 -10.04
CA THR A 148 1.70 -2.55 -10.59
C THR A 148 0.52 -2.64 -9.63
N MET A 149 0.77 -2.83 -8.33
CA MET A 149 -0.29 -2.80 -7.31
C MET A 149 -1.03 -1.45 -7.28
N ILE A 150 -0.28 -0.33 -7.30
CA ILE A 150 -0.85 1.02 -7.36
C ILE A 150 -1.73 1.18 -8.60
N LYS A 151 -1.21 0.78 -9.77
CA LYS A 151 -1.97 0.82 -11.03
C LYS A 151 -3.27 0.03 -10.93
N THR A 152 -3.25 -1.20 -10.42
CA THR A 152 -4.47 -1.99 -10.21
C THR A 152 -5.45 -1.28 -9.29
N MET A 153 -5.00 -0.79 -8.13
CA MET A 153 -5.89 -0.11 -7.18
C MET A 153 -6.51 1.17 -7.73
N VAL A 154 -5.76 1.96 -8.51
CA VAL A 154 -6.28 3.18 -9.14
C VAL A 154 -7.23 2.82 -10.30
N ARG A 155 -6.83 1.87 -11.16
CA ARG A 155 -7.68 1.39 -12.27
C ARG A 155 -9.03 0.88 -11.79
N TRP A 156 -9.04 0.18 -10.67
CA TRP A 156 -10.22 -0.49 -10.12
C TRP A 156 -10.99 0.36 -9.10
N HIS A 157 -10.76 1.67 -9.08
CA HIS A 157 -11.45 2.63 -8.21
C HIS A 157 -11.35 2.29 -6.71
N VAL A 158 -10.28 1.60 -6.30
CA VAL A 158 -9.94 1.36 -4.89
C VAL A 158 -9.22 2.58 -4.31
N LEU A 159 -8.35 3.19 -5.11
CA LEU A 159 -7.74 4.50 -4.85
C LEU A 159 -8.22 5.50 -5.90
N PRO A 160 -8.40 6.79 -5.55
CA PRO A 160 -8.84 7.79 -6.50
C PRO A 160 -7.68 8.24 -7.39
N THR A 161 -8.00 8.70 -8.60
CA THR A 161 -7.02 9.13 -9.62
C THR A 161 -6.28 10.43 -9.27
N ASP A 162 -6.84 11.25 -8.39
CA ASP A 162 -6.25 12.49 -7.91
C ASP A 162 -5.30 12.26 -6.71
N CYS A 163 -5.30 11.07 -6.11
CA CYS A 163 -4.45 10.70 -4.97
C CYS A 163 -3.63 9.42 -5.23
N ILE A 164 -2.90 9.39 -6.35
CA ILE A 164 -2.00 8.29 -6.69
C ILE A 164 -0.79 8.29 -5.72
N PRO A 165 -0.54 7.18 -5.00
CA PRO A 165 0.61 7.07 -4.10
C PRO A 165 1.95 7.22 -4.81
N ASN A 166 2.87 7.93 -4.17
CA ASN A 166 4.26 8.11 -4.59
C ASN A 166 5.27 7.78 -3.47
N SER A 167 4.78 7.20 -2.37
CA SER A 167 5.54 6.59 -1.29
C SER A 167 4.87 5.30 -0.84
N CYS A 168 5.67 4.32 -0.39
CA CYS A 168 5.13 3.19 0.35
C CYS A 168 6.06 2.74 1.47
N ILE A 169 5.48 2.13 2.49
CA ILE A 169 6.23 1.45 3.55
C ILE A 169 5.76 0.02 3.73
N VAL A 170 6.72 -0.91 3.71
CA VAL A 170 6.51 -2.32 4.00
C VAL A 170 6.90 -2.58 5.46
N ASN A 171 6.06 -3.34 6.14
CA ASN A 171 6.25 -3.72 7.52
C ASN A 171 6.11 -5.25 7.63
N ILE A 172 7.13 -5.95 8.11
CA ILE A 172 7.12 -7.39 8.38
C ILE A 172 7.13 -7.60 9.89
N TYR A 173 6.06 -8.19 10.40
CA TYR A 173 5.79 -8.39 11.83
C TYR A 173 6.07 -9.85 12.18
N GLU A 174 6.79 -10.07 13.28
CA GLU A 174 6.79 -11.35 13.98
C GLU A 174 5.69 -11.35 15.05
N GLU A 175 5.36 -12.54 15.58
CA GLU A 175 4.39 -12.67 16.67
C GLU A 175 4.68 -11.69 17.83
N GLY A 176 3.63 -11.01 18.27
CA GLY A 176 3.66 -9.99 19.30
C GLY A 176 4.11 -8.60 18.83
N ASP A 177 4.64 -8.43 17.62
CA ASP A 177 4.96 -7.09 17.10
C ASP A 177 3.68 -6.28 16.89
N CYS A 178 3.77 -4.95 17.04
CA CYS A 178 2.62 -4.05 17.05
C CYS A 178 2.99 -2.68 16.47
N ILE A 179 1.99 -1.86 16.18
CA ILE A 179 2.16 -0.40 15.99
C ILE A 179 1.37 0.32 17.07
N PRO A 180 2.00 1.19 17.88
CA PRO A 180 1.29 1.96 18.87
C PRO A 180 0.25 2.91 18.24
N PRO A 181 -0.68 3.44 19.05
CA PRO A 181 -1.71 4.33 18.56
C PRO A 181 -1.13 5.62 17.96
N HIS A 182 -1.49 5.91 16.72
CA HIS A 182 -1.02 7.10 16.00
C HIS A 182 -2.03 7.56 14.96
N ILE A 183 -1.80 8.77 14.44
CA ILE A 183 -2.39 9.29 13.22
C ILE A 183 -1.23 9.41 12.23
N ASP A 184 -1.40 8.95 10.98
CA ASP A 184 -0.38 9.15 9.95
C ASP A 184 -0.10 10.64 9.78
N HIS A 185 1.16 11.02 9.59
CA HIS A 185 1.51 12.44 9.50
C HIS A 185 0.81 13.13 8.32
N HIS A 186 0.55 14.43 8.46
CA HIS A 186 -0.04 15.27 7.40
C HIS A 186 0.96 15.66 6.31
N ASP A 187 2.20 15.15 6.37
CA ASP A 187 3.11 15.20 5.23
C ASP A 187 2.67 14.25 4.10
N PHE A 188 1.68 13.39 4.39
CA PHE A 188 0.99 12.58 3.40
C PHE A 188 -0.45 13.07 3.25
N VAL A 189 -0.89 13.28 2.01
CA VAL A 189 -2.29 13.62 1.73
C VAL A 189 -3.19 12.40 1.88
N ARG A 190 -4.50 12.63 2.01
CA ARG A 190 -5.52 11.58 2.12
C ARG A 190 -6.25 11.40 0.77
N PRO A 191 -6.77 10.19 0.46
CA PRO A 191 -6.67 8.96 1.26
C PRO A 191 -5.29 8.30 1.18
N PHE A 192 -5.01 7.43 2.15
CA PHE A 192 -3.95 6.42 2.05
C PHE A 192 -4.51 5.02 2.26
N CYS A 193 -3.77 3.99 1.87
CA CYS A 193 -4.22 2.62 2.04
C CYS A 193 -3.17 1.70 2.65
N THR A 194 -3.64 0.63 3.28
CA THR A 194 -2.79 -0.47 3.76
C THR A 194 -3.31 -1.80 3.22
N VAL A 195 -2.41 -2.55 2.57
CA VAL A 195 -2.67 -3.91 2.07
C VAL A 195 -2.09 -4.92 3.05
N SER A 196 -2.86 -5.94 3.43
CA SER A 196 -2.45 -6.95 4.43
C SER A 196 -2.15 -8.32 3.81
N PHE A 197 -1.10 -9.00 4.26
CA PHE A 197 -0.67 -10.31 3.76
C PHE A 197 -0.25 -11.26 4.91
N LEU A 198 -0.14 -12.55 4.57
CA LEU A 198 0.22 -13.71 5.41
C LEU A 198 -0.80 -14.13 6.47
N SER A 199 -1.34 -13.19 7.24
CA SER A 199 -2.31 -13.50 8.30
C SER A 199 -3.32 -12.37 8.47
N GLU A 200 -4.54 -12.75 8.84
CA GLU A 200 -5.55 -11.80 9.27
C GLU A 200 -5.13 -11.17 10.61
N CYS A 201 -5.32 -9.86 10.72
CA CYS A 201 -5.06 -9.13 11.95
C CYS A 201 -6.03 -7.96 12.07
N ASN A 202 -6.50 -7.69 13.29
CA ASN A 202 -7.34 -6.54 13.55
C ASN A 202 -6.52 -5.25 13.51
N ILE A 203 -7.14 -4.17 13.06
CA ILE A 203 -6.69 -2.81 13.33
C ILE A 203 -7.72 -2.16 14.26
N VAL A 204 -7.22 -1.45 15.27
CA VAL A 204 -8.05 -0.82 16.31
C VAL A 204 -8.05 0.68 16.10
N PHE A 205 -9.22 1.30 16.25
CA PHE A 205 -9.46 2.74 16.10
C PHE A 205 -10.09 3.34 17.35
N GLY A 206 -9.79 4.62 17.59
CA GLY A 206 -10.40 5.41 18.66
C GLY A 206 -9.90 6.86 18.65
N ALA A 207 -10.73 7.84 18.99
CA ALA A 207 -10.24 9.21 19.12
C ALA A 207 -9.28 9.34 20.33
N ASN A 208 -9.59 8.59 21.40
CA ASN A 208 -8.75 8.46 22.59
C ASN A 208 -8.32 6.99 22.81
N LEU A 209 -7.63 6.43 21.82
CA LEU A 209 -7.13 5.06 21.87
C LEU A 209 -6.10 4.89 23.02
N LYS A 210 -6.34 3.93 23.91
CA LYS A 210 -5.55 3.73 25.15
C LYS A 210 -4.53 2.61 24.97
N ILE A 211 -3.35 2.80 25.55
CA ILE A 211 -2.35 1.75 25.71
C ILE A 211 -2.65 1.03 27.03
N VAL A 212 -3.14 -0.20 26.94
CA VAL A 212 -3.46 -1.04 28.12
C VAL A 212 -2.19 -1.76 28.59
N GLY A 213 -1.37 -2.21 27.64
CA GLY A 213 -0.09 -2.84 27.91
C GLY A 213 0.79 -2.90 26.65
N PRO A 214 1.97 -3.54 26.74
CA PRO A 214 2.86 -3.70 25.59
C PRO A 214 2.17 -4.47 24.44
N GLY A 215 1.83 -3.75 23.37
CA GLY A 215 1.12 -4.30 22.22
C GLY A 215 -0.38 -4.57 22.46
N ASP A 216 -0.93 -4.14 23.59
CA ASP A 216 -2.36 -4.23 23.89
C ASP A 216 -2.98 -2.83 23.92
N PHE A 217 -3.96 -2.62 23.04
CA PHE A 217 -4.53 -1.31 22.76
C PHE A 217 -6.06 -1.38 22.76
N ALA A 218 -6.69 -0.49 23.51
CA ALA A 218 -8.14 -0.39 23.61
C ALA A 218 -8.66 0.81 22.82
N GLY A 219 -9.56 0.55 21.88
CA GLY A 219 -10.27 1.55 21.07
C GLY A 219 -11.75 1.23 20.99
N SER A 220 -12.54 2.18 20.49
CA SER A 220 -13.99 2.05 20.36
C SER A 220 -14.41 1.20 19.16
N PHE A 221 -13.50 0.98 18.21
CA PHE A 221 -13.78 0.24 16.98
C PHE A 221 -12.59 -0.66 16.62
N SER A 222 -12.89 -1.86 16.14
CA SER A 222 -11.89 -2.83 15.67
C SER A 222 -12.43 -3.50 14.42
N ILE A 223 -11.56 -3.69 13.43
CA ILE A 223 -11.92 -4.32 12.16
C ILE A 223 -10.84 -5.34 11.77
N PRO A 224 -11.22 -6.58 11.43
CA PRO A 224 -10.29 -7.56 10.89
C PRO A 224 -9.83 -7.15 9.50
N LEU A 225 -8.55 -7.38 9.20
CA LEU A 225 -7.96 -7.18 7.88
C LEU A 225 -7.62 -8.55 7.27
N PRO A 226 -8.53 -9.14 6.46
CA PRO A 226 -8.27 -10.40 5.78
C PRO A 226 -7.01 -10.35 4.90
N VAL A 227 -6.44 -11.51 4.60
CA VAL A 227 -5.30 -11.62 3.69
C VAL A 227 -5.69 -11.12 2.29
N GLY A 228 -4.88 -10.23 1.71
CA GLY A 228 -5.13 -9.57 0.43
C GLY A 228 -6.12 -8.40 0.48
N SER A 229 -6.63 -8.04 1.65
CA SER A 229 -7.52 -6.88 1.81
C SER A 229 -6.78 -5.55 1.70
N VAL A 230 -7.49 -4.52 1.23
CA VAL A 230 -7.02 -3.13 1.15
C VAL A 230 -7.90 -2.27 2.05
N LEU A 231 -7.31 -1.71 3.10
CA LEU A 231 -7.96 -0.76 4.00
C LEU A 231 -7.65 0.67 3.55
N ILE A 232 -8.67 1.47 3.26
CA ILE A 232 -8.56 2.89 2.92
C ILE A 232 -8.87 3.73 4.16
N LEU A 233 -8.00 4.68 4.48
CA LEU A 233 -8.23 5.67 5.53
C LEU A 233 -8.38 7.05 4.89
N ASN A 234 -9.50 7.72 5.22
CA ASN A 234 -9.83 9.06 4.74
C ASN A 234 -10.70 9.80 5.76
N GLY A 235 -10.75 11.13 5.68
CA GLY A 235 -11.59 11.95 6.56
C GLY A 235 -11.33 11.65 8.04
N ASN A 236 -12.39 11.41 8.80
CA ASN A 236 -12.27 11.20 10.24
C ASN A 236 -11.46 9.94 10.58
N SER A 237 -11.53 8.87 9.77
CA SER A 237 -10.75 7.66 10.02
C SER A 237 -9.25 7.86 9.86
N ALA A 238 -8.84 8.89 9.11
CA ALA A 238 -7.45 9.26 8.90
C ALA A 238 -6.96 10.40 9.81
N ASP A 239 -7.84 11.32 10.21
CA ASP A 239 -7.44 12.60 10.83
C ASP A 239 -8.02 12.84 12.22
N VAL A 240 -9.06 12.11 12.62
CA VAL A 240 -9.69 12.21 13.95
C VAL A 240 -9.39 10.97 14.80
N ALA A 241 -9.59 9.78 14.23
CA ALA A 241 -9.29 8.54 14.92
C ALA A 241 -7.79 8.26 14.91
N LYS A 242 -7.21 7.97 16.08
CA LYS A 242 -5.97 7.22 16.13
C LYS A 242 -6.25 5.79 15.70
N HIS A 243 -5.26 5.17 15.08
CA HIS A 243 -5.29 3.75 14.77
C HIS A 243 -4.03 3.05 15.28
N SER A 244 -4.15 1.75 15.54
CA SER A 244 -3.05 0.91 16.04
C SER A 244 -3.17 -0.51 15.49
N VAL A 245 -2.02 -1.15 15.29
CA VAL A 245 -1.95 -2.59 15.04
C VAL A 245 -1.62 -3.24 16.39
N PRO A 246 -2.56 -3.93 17.06
CA PRO A 246 -2.28 -4.66 18.28
C PRO A 246 -1.23 -5.75 18.02
N GLY A 247 -0.68 -6.34 19.09
CA GLY A 247 0.30 -7.41 18.98
C GLY A 247 -0.21 -8.54 18.10
N VAL A 248 0.42 -8.73 16.93
CA VAL A 248 -0.02 -9.71 15.94
C VAL A 248 0.09 -11.14 16.49
N LEU A 249 -0.87 -12.00 16.17
CA LEU A 249 -0.91 -13.39 16.66
C LEU A 249 -0.06 -14.36 15.82
N ALA A 250 0.34 -13.94 14.63
CA ALA A 250 1.16 -14.69 13.71
C ALA A 250 1.98 -13.71 12.86
N LYS A 251 2.95 -14.24 12.12
CA LYS A 251 3.71 -13.45 11.16
C LYS A 251 2.76 -12.77 10.16
N ARG A 252 2.98 -11.47 9.95
CA ARG A 252 2.15 -10.61 9.11
C ARG A 252 3.03 -9.73 8.23
N ILE A 253 2.54 -9.38 7.05
CA ILE A 253 3.12 -8.30 6.24
C ILE A 253 2.04 -7.25 6.00
N SER A 254 2.41 -5.97 6.06
CA SER A 254 1.55 -4.90 5.56
C SER A 254 2.33 -3.94 4.67
N ILE A 255 1.71 -3.50 3.57
CA ILE A 255 2.25 -2.47 2.69
C ILE A 255 1.32 -1.28 2.74
N THR A 256 1.82 -0.14 3.22
CA THR A 256 1.05 1.11 3.31
C THR A 256 1.48 2.05 2.20
N PHE A 257 0.55 2.41 1.32
CA PHE A 257 0.76 3.31 0.19
C PHE A 257 0.19 4.70 0.50
N ARG A 258 1.01 5.73 0.26
CA ARG A 258 0.69 7.12 0.59
C ARG A 258 1.12 8.05 -0.54
N LYS A 259 0.40 9.15 -0.72
CA LYS A 259 0.83 10.26 -1.57
C LYS A 259 1.41 11.34 -0.66
N MET A 260 2.63 11.77 -0.94
CA MET A 260 3.27 12.89 -0.25
C MET A 260 2.56 14.20 -0.59
N ASP A 261 2.47 15.09 0.39
CA ASP A 261 2.11 16.48 0.16
C ASP A 261 3.16 17.13 -0.77
N PRO A 262 2.76 17.81 -1.86
CA PRO A 262 3.67 18.49 -2.79
C PRO A 262 4.71 19.39 -2.12
N TRP A 263 4.38 20.03 -0.99
CA TRP A 263 5.28 20.92 -0.24
C TRP A 263 6.29 20.17 0.64
N LYS A 264 6.12 18.85 0.77
CA LYS A 264 6.90 17.97 1.64
C LYS A 264 7.75 16.96 0.89
N ILE A 265 7.67 16.97 -0.45
CA ILE A 265 8.44 16.07 -1.32
C ILE A 265 9.96 16.21 -1.04
N PRO A 266 10.72 15.10 -1.04
CA PRO A 266 12.18 15.13 -0.94
C PRO A 266 12.83 15.98 -2.03
N ASN A 267 13.95 16.63 -1.72
CA ASN A 267 14.55 17.62 -2.62
C ASN A 267 15.02 17.02 -3.96
N ASN A 268 15.46 15.77 -3.96
CA ASN A 268 15.91 15.04 -5.15
C ASN A 268 14.86 14.07 -5.69
N PHE A 269 13.58 14.27 -5.35
CA PHE A 269 12.53 13.36 -5.79
C PHE A 269 12.30 13.49 -7.30
N SER A 270 12.35 12.35 -7.98
CA SER A 270 11.98 12.25 -9.39
C SER A 270 10.59 11.59 -9.49
N SER A 271 9.67 12.26 -10.18
CA SER A 271 8.36 11.70 -10.48
C SER A 271 8.49 10.43 -11.31
N ASP A 272 7.68 9.43 -10.99
CA ASP A 272 7.70 8.15 -11.66
C ASP A 272 6.77 8.17 -12.88
N PRO A 273 7.31 8.11 -14.12
CA PRO A 273 6.49 8.16 -15.32
C PRO A 273 5.48 7.01 -15.40
N ASP A 274 5.80 5.86 -14.77
CA ASP A 274 4.90 4.71 -14.72
C ASP A 274 3.61 5.01 -13.97
N LEU A 275 3.63 5.94 -13.02
CA LEU A 275 2.48 6.28 -12.17
C LEU A 275 1.73 7.52 -12.66
N CYS A 276 2.14 8.10 -13.79
CA CYS A 276 1.43 9.18 -14.45
C CYS A 276 0.27 8.66 -15.32
N ASN A 277 -0.80 9.45 -15.44
CA ASN A 277 -1.89 9.24 -16.40
C ASN A 277 -2.56 7.86 -16.35
N ILE A 278 -2.61 7.21 -15.18
CA ILE A 278 -3.29 5.93 -14.99
C ILE A 278 -4.78 6.11 -15.34
N GLN A 279 -5.23 5.48 -16.42
CA GLN A 279 -6.63 5.53 -16.85
C GLN A 279 -7.46 4.54 -16.04
N PRO A 280 -8.52 4.97 -15.35
CA PRO A 280 -9.47 4.08 -14.69
C PRO A 280 -10.10 3.09 -15.66
N LEU A 281 -10.48 1.93 -15.15
CA LEU A 281 -11.31 0.99 -15.90
C LEU A 281 -12.73 1.56 -15.93
N HIS A 282 -13.31 1.69 -17.13
CA HIS A 282 -14.65 2.26 -17.35
C HIS A 282 -15.75 1.28 -16.98
#